data_AF-A0A813RBN2-F1
#
_entry.id   AF-A0A813RBN2-F1
#
_cell.length_a   1.000
_cell.length_b   1.000
_cell.length_c   1.000
_cell.angle_alpha   90.00
_cell.angle_beta   90.00
_cell.angle_gamma   90.00
#
_symmetry.space_group_name_H-M   'P 1'
#
loop_
_entity.id
_entity.type
_entity.pdbx_description
1 polymer ?
#
loop_
_entity_poly.entity_id
_entity_poly.type
_entity_poly.pdbx_seq_one_letter_code
_entity_poly.pdbx_strand_id
1 'polypeptide(L)'
;MLLIGDSLLHHVRKPTTIPCESIETYIESIGGCTIDRLMAMIKQDNFKTLFYNQKHLVILIGTNNLARERSESTIIKFEKLLQLIYRKYSYLSTVAVCTVPERTKTSIFYRTYGDNGGKSIRKRIRKYNRKLKHLRKKQPTSKKFQIIKLNFDLSLHVSKDGLHPNAKGIEHISNVLQNYADTLQIV
;
A
#
# COMPACT_ATOMS: atom_id res chain seq x y z
N MET A 1 3.97 6.44 -13.34
CA MET A 1 3.32 5.60 -12.30
C MET A 1 3.21 6.41 -11.01
N LEU A 2 2.05 6.45 -10.38
CA LEU A 2 1.85 7.13 -9.10
C LEU A 2 1.79 6.10 -7.96
N LEU A 3 2.62 6.26 -6.94
CA LEU A 3 2.56 5.50 -5.70
C LEU A 3 1.98 6.40 -4.61
N ILE A 4 0.90 5.97 -3.97
CA ILE A 4 0.29 6.70 -2.84
C ILE A 4 0.21 5.76 -1.64
N GLY A 5 0.55 6.26 -0.46
CA GLY A 5 0.50 5.42 0.72
C GLY A 5 0.73 6.11 2.04
N ASP A 6 0.85 5.26 3.07
CA ASP A 6 1.25 5.68 4.41
C ASP A 6 2.78 5.87 4.52
N SER A 7 3.27 6.09 5.74
CA SER A 7 4.68 6.34 6.03
C SER A 7 5.61 5.17 5.68
N LEU A 8 5.11 3.99 5.30
CA LEU A 8 5.96 2.93 4.78
C LEU A 8 6.57 3.25 3.41
N LEU A 9 6.00 4.21 2.67
CA LEU A 9 6.59 4.73 1.44
C LEU A 9 7.64 5.81 1.69
N HIS A 10 7.79 6.28 2.93
CA HIS A 10 8.78 7.28 3.26
C HIS A 10 10.19 6.70 3.01
N HIS A 11 11.00 7.40 2.23
CA HIS A 11 12.35 6.97 1.79
C HIS A 11 12.42 5.78 0.83
N VAL A 12 11.30 5.25 0.34
CA VAL A 12 11.32 4.28 -0.76
C VAL A 12 11.96 4.93 -1.99
N ARG A 13 12.93 4.23 -2.61
CA ARG A 13 13.60 4.73 -3.81
C ARG A 13 12.57 4.82 -4.93
N LYS A 14 12.53 5.97 -5.63
CA LYS A 14 11.71 6.15 -6.83
C LYS A 14 12.11 5.08 -7.85
N PRO A 15 11.18 4.21 -8.29
CA PRO A 15 11.45 3.30 -9.37
C PRO A 15 12.02 4.04 -10.59
N THR A 16 13.19 3.61 -11.04
CA THR A 16 13.87 4.15 -12.22
C THR A 16 13.64 3.19 -13.37
N THR A 17 12.95 3.64 -14.42
CA THR A 17 12.79 2.87 -15.65
C THR A 17 13.92 3.22 -16.64
N ILE A 18 14.54 2.19 -17.23
CA ILE A 18 15.60 2.26 -18.26
C ILE A 18 14.95 2.67 -19.63
N PRO A 19 15.63 3.39 -20.55
CA PRO A 19 15.13 4.66 -21.09
C PRO A 19 14.40 4.58 -22.45
N CYS A 20 13.63 3.54 -22.75
CA CYS A 20 12.90 3.53 -24.03
C CYS A 20 11.52 4.19 -23.95
N GLU A 21 10.85 4.20 -22.80
CA GLU A 21 9.69 5.06 -22.53
C GLU A 21 9.69 5.37 -21.03
N SER A 22 10.02 6.60 -20.65
CA SER A 22 10.15 6.97 -19.23
C SER A 22 8.77 7.03 -18.58
N ILE A 23 8.34 5.93 -17.95
CA ILE A 23 7.23 5.96 -16.98
C ILE A 23 7.69 6.86 -15.82
N GLU A 24 7.31 8.13 -15.85
CA GLU A 24 7.65 9.05 -14.78
C GLU A 24 6.97 8.59 -13.49
N THR A 25 7.77 8.29 -12.47
CA THR A 25 7.24 7.77 -11.21
C THR A 25 7.11 8.86 -10.16
N TYR A 26 5.95 8.97 -9.53
CA TYR A 26 5.70 9.91 -8.43
C TYR A 26 5.39 9.12 -7.17
N ILE A 27 5.92 9.56 -6.04
CA ILE A 27 5.67 8.94 -4.73
C ILE A 27 5.05 9.99 -3.82
N GLU A 28 3.86 9.70 -3.32
CA GLU A 28 3.13 10.52 -2.36
C GLU A 28 2.99 9.73 -1.05
N SER A 29 3.83 10.07 -0.07
CA SER A 29 3.90 9.41 1.23
C SER A 29 3.24 10.28 2.30
N ILE A 30 2.11 9.83 2.83
CA ILE A 30 1.32 10.60 3.80
C ILE A 30 1.46 9.99 5.20
N GLY A 31 2.18 10.69 6.09
CA GLY A 31 2.40 10.24 7.46
C GLY A 31 1.09 9.94 8.21
N GLY A 32 0.98 8.74 8.79
CA GLY A 32 -0.20 8.31 9.55
C GLY A 32 -1.47 8.14 8.71
N CYS A 33 -1.36 8.04 7.38
CA CYS A 33 -2.53 7.95 6.50
C CYS A 33 -3.38 6.71 6.78
N THR A 34 -4.69 6.93 6.94
CA THR A 34 -5.71 5.89 6.98
C THR A 34 -6.49 5.89 5.67
N ILE A 35 -7.20 4.80 5.38
CA ILE A 35 -8.04 4.72 4.17
C ILE A 35 -9.06 5.87 4.12
N ASP A 36 -9.66 6.22 5.25
CA ASP A 36 -10.64 7.32 5.33
C ASP A 36 -10.00 8.68 4.99
N ARG A 37 -8.79 8.93 5.49
CA ARG A 37 -8.03 10.14 5.19
C ARG A 37 -7.66 10.22 3.70
N LEU A 38 -7.19 9.11 3.12
CA LEU A 38 -6.87 9.06 1.69
C LEU A 38 -8.12 9.32 0.83
N MET A 39 -9.25 8.70 1.17
CA MET A 39 -10.52 8.97 0.48
C MET A 39 -10.92 10.44 0.57
N ALA A 40 -10.76 11.09 1.73
CA ALA A 40 -11.06 12.51 1.90
C ALA A 40 -10.17 13.38 0.99
N MET A 41 -8.86 13.12 0.96
CA MET A 41 -7.92 13.85 0.10
C MET A 41 -8.21 13.65 -1.39
N ILE A 42 -8.59 12.43 -1.81
CA ILE A 42 -9.03 12.18 -3.20
C ILE A 42 -10.31 12.95 -3.53
N LYS A 43 -11.29 13.00 -2.60
CA LYS A 43 -12.53 13.76 -2.80
C LYS A 43 -12.27 15.25 -2.93
N GLN A 44 -11.32 15.79 -2.17
CA GLN A 44 -10.93 17.20 -2.15
C GLN A 44 -9.98 17.60 -3.31
N ASP A 45 -9.68 16.68 -4.23
CA ASP A 45 -8.81 16.94 -5.39
C ASP A 45 -7.34 17.26 -5.06
N ASN A 46 -6.89 16.92 -3.85
CA ASN A 46 -5.51 17.16 -3.41
C ASN A 46 -4.44 16.51 -4.32
N PHE A 47 -4.82 15.48 -5.08
CA PHE A 47 -3.91 14.77 -5.99
C PHE A 47 -4.18 15.05 -7.47
N LYS A 48 -5.05 16.00 -7.82
CA LYS A 48 -5.48 16.22 -9.22
C LYS A 48 -4.29 16.37 -10.19
N THR A 49 -3.27 17.12 -9.80
CA THR A 49 -2.04 17.32 -10.58
C THR A 49 -1.18 16.07 -10.62
N LEU A 50 -1.04 15.34 -9.49
CA LEU A 50 -0.26 14.11 -9.42
C LEU A 50 -0.85 12.98 -10.27
N PHE A 51 -2.17 12.94 -10.43
CA PHE A 51 -2.84 11.98 -11.30
C PHE A 51 -2.75 12.35 -12.80
N TYR A 52 -2.41 13.60 -13.12
CA TYR A 52 -2.25 14.05 -14.50
C TYR A 52 -1.14 13.23 -15.20
N ASN A 53 -1.43 12.72 -16.39
CA ASN A 53 -0.56 11.84 -17.19
C ASN A 53 -0.15 10.51 -16.53
N GLN A 54 -0.78 10.11 -15.42
CA GLN A 54 -0.52 8.82 -14.80
C GLN A 54 -1.47 7.75 -15.33
N LYS A 55 -0.91 6.68 -15.91
CA LYS A 55 -1.66 5.48 -16.34
C LYS A 55 -1.74 4.40 -15.26
N HIS A 56 -0.84 4.42 -14.28
CA HIS A 56 -0.68 3.36 -13.30
C HIS A 56 -0.69 3.93 -11.89
N LEU A 57 -1.54 3.37 -11.02
CA LEU A 57 -1.62 3.71 -9.59
C LEU A 57 -1.22 2.51 -8.75
N VAL A 58 -0.33 2.72 -7.78
CA VAL A 58 0.02 1.76 -6.73
C VAL A 58 -0.39 2.32 -5.38
N ILE A 59 -1.07 1.53 -4.56
CA ILE A 59 -1.55 1.93 -3.24
C ILE A 59 -0.89 1.07 -2.16
N LEU A 60 -0.21 1.70 -1.19
CA LEU A 60 0.27 1.06 0.03
C LEU A 60 -0.39 1.71 1.25
N ILE A 61 -1.49 1.12 1.70
CA ILE A 61 -2.26 1.67 2.83
C ILE A 61 -2.90 0.58 3.66
N GLY A 62 -3.29 0.93 4.89
CA GLY A 62 -4.06 0.07 5.79
C GLY A 62 -3.31 -0.34 7.06
N THR A 63 -2.01 -0.06 7.16
CA THR A 63 -1.20 -0.32 8.37
C THR A 63 -1.81 0.39 9.58
N ASN A 64 -2.11 1.68 9.44
CA ASN A 64 -2.70 2.51 10.50
C ASN A 64 -4.14 2.09 10.85
N ASN A 65 -4.92 1.64 9.87
CA ASN A 65 -6.26 1.11 10.09
C ASN A 65 -6.21 -0.16 10.95
N LEU A 66 -5.40 -1.14 10.55
CA LEU A 66 -5.32 -2.45 11.20
C LEU A 66 -4.70 -2.38 12.60
N ALA A 67 -4.00 -1.30 12.93
CA ALA A 67 -3.58 -1.00 14.29
C ALA A 67 -4.79 -0.72 15.23
N ARG A 68 -5.89 -0.15 14.70
CA ARG A 68 -7.02 0.36 15.50
C ARG A 68 -8.31 -0.43 15.33
N GLU A 69 -8.55 -1.03 14.16
CA GLU A 69 -9.83 -1.64 13.81
C GLU A 69 -9.70 -3.07 13.25
N ARG A 70 -10.83 -3.79 13.16
CA ARG A 70 -10.91 -5.16 12.62
C ARG A 70 -10.74 -5.18 11.10
N SER A 71 -10.16 -6.27 10.59
CA SER A 71 -9.94 -6.50 9.15
C SER A 71 -11.21 -6.37 8.31
N GLU A 72 -12.37 -6.77 8.85
CA GLU A 72 -13.68 -6.60 8.23
C GLU A 72 -13.99 -5.13 7.92
N SER A 73 -13.77 -4.22 8.87
CA SER A 73 -14.05 -2.80 8.68
C SER A 73 -13.06 -2.20 7.68
N THR A 74 -11.77 -2.53 7.83
CA THR A 74 -10.72 -2.04 6.92
C THR A 74 -10.93 -2.49 5.48
N ILE A 75 -11.37 -3.73 5.22
CA ILE A 75 -11.60 -4.18 3.84
C ILE A 75 -12.82 -3.48 3.20
N ILE A 76 -13.88 -3.20 3.97
CA ILE A 76 -15.04 -2.45 3.48
C ILE A 76 -14.63 -1.02 3.10
N LYS A 77 -13.82 -0.37 3.94
CA LYS A 77 -13.26 0.95 3.63
C LYS A 77 -12.39 0.90 2.38
N PHE A 78 -11.58 -0.14 2.23
CA PHE A 78 -10.71 -0.32 1.08
C PHE A 78 -11.51 -0.51 -0.23
N GLU A 79 -12.59 -1.28 -0.18
CA GLU A 79 -13.50 -1.43 -1.32
C GLU A 79 -14.12 -0.09 -1.74
N LYS A 80 -14.55 0.73 -0.77
CA LYS A 80 -15.04 2.10 -1.04
C LYS A 80 -13.97 2.99 -1.66
N LEU A 81 -12.72 2.90 -1.20
CA LEU A 81 -11.58 3.62 -1.79
C LEU A 81 -11.38 3.21 -3.26
N LEU A 82 -11.39 1.91 -3.57
CA LEU A 82 -11.26 1.43 -4.95
C LEU A 82 -12.40 1.93 -5.85
N GLN A 83 -13.65 1.88 -5.36
CA GLN A 83 -14.80 2.41 -6.11
C GLN A 83 -14.64 3.92 -6.40
N LEU A 84 -14.18 4.70 -5.42
CA LEU A 84 -13.88 6.12 -5.59
C LEU A 84 -12.81 6.36 -6.65
N ILE A 85 -11.71 5.59 -6.61
CA ILE A 85 -10.61 5.69 -7.57
C ILE A 85 -11.10 5.39 -8.98
N TYR A 86 -11.81 4.27 -9.19
CA TYR A 86 -12.32 3.91 -10.51
C TYR A 86 -13.35 4.91 -11.06
N ARG A 87 -14.09 5.58 -10.19
CA ARG A 87 -15.04 6.63 -10.59
C ARG A 87 -14.31 7.92 -10.99
N LYS A 88 -13.29 8.33 -10.22
CA LYS A 88 -12.62 9.63 -10.40
C LYS A 88 -11.48 9.58 -11.42
N TYR A 89 -10.84 8.44 -11.56
CA TYR A 89 -9.65 8.22 -12.40
C TYR A 89 -9.88 7.01 -13.32
N SER A 90 -10.99 7.03 -14.07
CA SER A 90 -11.38 5.94 -14.99
C SER A 90 -10.39 5.71 -16.14
N TYR A 91 -9.51 6.67 -16.41
CA TYR A 91 -8.45 6.58 -17.41
C TYR A 91 -7.22 5.78 -16.96
N LEU A 92 -7.14 5.39 -15.67
CA LEU A 92 -6.04 4.54 -15.20
C LEU A 92 -6.10 3.18 -15.89
N SER A 93 -5.02 2.84 -16.59
CA SER A 93 -4.84 1.52 -17.20
C SER A 93 -4.72 0.43 -16.14
N THR A 94 -4.03 0.72 -15.02
CA THR A 94 -3.87 -0.26 -13.93
C THR A 94 -3.98 0.38 -12.55
N VAL A 95 -4.66 -0.34 -11.64
CA VAL A 95 -4.59 -0.09 -10.20
C VAL A 95 -3.97 -1.31 -9.53
N ALA A 96 -2.96 -1.10 -8.71
CA ALA A 96 -2.30 -2.12 -7.92
C ALA A 96 -2.29 -1.78 -6.44
N VAL A 97 -2.34 -2.82 -5.61
CA VAL A 97 -2.47 -2.69 -4.16
C VAL A 97 -1.40 -3.55 -3.51
N CYS A 98 -0.57 -2.90 -2.70
CA CYS A 98 0.39 -3.59 -1.87
C CYS A 98 -0.31 -4.27 -0.69
N THR A 99 0.05 -5.52 -0.40
CA THR A 99 -0.33 -6.14 0.88
C THR A 99 0.31 -5.39 2.04
N VAL A 100 -0.39 -5.26 3.16
CA VAL A 100 0.22 -4.72 4.40
C VAL A 100 1.25 -5.73 4.90
N PRO A 101 2.50 -5.33 5.18
CA PRO A 101 3.55 -6.26 5.59
C PRO A 101 3.20 -6.92 6.93
N GLU A 102 3.56 -8.20 7.08
CA GLU A 102 3.36 -8.88 8.36
C GLU A 102 4.29 -8.31 9.42
N ARG A 103 3.93 -8.50 10.69
CA ARG A 103 4.75 -8.18 11.86
C ARG A 103 4.83 -9.42 12.73
N THR A 104 6.00 -10.02 12.89
CA THR A 104 6.26 -11.05 13.91
C THR A 104 6.70 -10.43 15.25
N LYS A 105 6.99 -11.27 16.24
CA LYS A 105 7.36 -10.87 17.60
C LYS A 105 8.66 -10.07 17.60
N THR A 106 8.58 -8.74 17.65
CA THR A 106 9.69 -7.91 18.14
C THR A 106 9.32 -7.16 19.39
N SER A 107 10.31 -7.02 20.27
CA SER A 107 10.18 -6.43 21.61
C SER A 107 9.60 -5.02 21.60
N ILE A 108 9.78 -4.22 20.54
CA ILE A 108 9.33 -2.82 20.51
C ILE A 108 7.85 -2.72 20.12
N PHE A 109 7.41 -3.37 19.05
CA PHE A 109 5.99 -3.37 18.64
C PHE A 109 5.09 -3.97 19.74
N TYR A 110 5.57 -5.03 20.39
CA TYR A 110 4.87 -5.65 21.51
C TYR A 110 5.04 -4.89 22.84
N ARG A 111 6.08 -4.06 23.02
CA ARG A 111 6.10 -3.07 24.12
C ARG A 111 5.08 -1.97 23.89
N THR A 112 4.90 -1.49 22.66
CA THR A 112 3.94 -0.43 22.33
C THR A 112 2.48 -0.87 22.48
N TYR A 113 2.16 -2.12 22.12
CA TYR A 113 0.77 -2.62 22.10
C TYR A 113 0.47 -3.76 23.10
N GLY A 114 1.46 -4.24 23.83
CA GLY A 114 1.37 -5.44 24.67
C GLY A 114 1.35 -6.75 23.87
N ASP A 115 1.66 -7.86 24.55
CA ASP A 115 1.66 -9.23 24.00
C ASP A 115 0.34 -9.63 23.34
N ASN A 116 -0.79 -9.23 23.93
CA ASN A 116 -2.12 -9.51 23.39
C ASN A 116 -2.50 -8.57 22.24
N GLY A 117 -2.12 -7.29 22.30
CA GLY A 117 -2.38 -6.32 21.24
C GLY A 117 -1.60 -6.63 19.96
N GLY A 118 -0.31 -6.94 20.07
CA GLY A 118 0.52 -7.30 18.90
C GLY A 118 0.06 -8.59 18.22
N LYS A 119 -0.32 -9.63 18.99
CA LYS A 119 -0.92 -10.88 18.45
C LYS A 119 -2.22 -10.59 17.69
N SER A 120 -3.05 -9.70 18.24
CA SER A 120 -4.31 -9.28 17.61
C SER A 120 -4.05 -8.57 16.28
N ILE A 121 -3.15 -7.58 16.24
CA ILE A 121 -2.82 -6.85 15.01
C ILE A 121 -2.27 -7.79 13.92
N ARG A 122 -1.37 -8.71 14.27
CA ARG A 122 -0.84 -9.70 13.31
C ARG A 122 -1.95 -10.56 12.69
N LYS A 123 -2.88 -11.06 13.52
CA LYS A 123 -4.07 -11.80 13.03
C LYS A 123 -4.92 -10.93 12.10
N ARG A 124 -5.09 -9.64 12.44
CA ARG A 124 -5.84 -8.70 11.62
C ARG A 124 -5.17 -8.44 10.26
N ILE A 125 -3.85 -8.26 10.20
CA ILE A 125 -3.09 -8.10 8.95
C ILE A 125 -3.24 -9.33 8.06
N ARG A 126 -3.04 -10.53 8.61
CA ARG A 126 -3.21 -11.80 7.87
C ARG A 126 -4.61 -11.95 7.29
N LYS A 127 -5.63 -11.69 8.12
CA LYS A 127 -7.02 -11.77 7.69
C LYS A 127 -7.35 -10.72 6.63
N TYR A 128 -6.83 -9.51 6.77
CA TYR A 128 -6.97 -8.45 5.77
C TYR A 128 -6.32 -8.83 4.44
N ASN A 129 -5.06 -9.26 4.43
CA ASN A 129 -4.36 -9.66 3.20
C ASN A 129 -5.04 -10.84 2.48
N ARG A 130 -5.64 -11.79 3.23
CA ARG A 130 -6.47 -12.86 2.65
C ARG A 130 -7.76 -12.31 2.03
N LYS A 131 -8.45 -11.40 2.73
CA LYS A 131 -9.67 -10.75 2.22
C LYS A 131 -9.39 -9.87 1.02
N LEU A 132 -8.26 -9.18 0.95
CA LEU A 132 -7.82 -8.39 -0.21
C LEU A 132 -7.69 -9.28 -1.46
N LYS A 133 -7.08 -10.46 -1.33
CA LYS A 133 -7.02 -11.47 -2.41
C LYS A 133 -8.40 -11.94 -2.86
N HIS A 134 -9.32 -12.13 -1.92
CA HIS A 134 -10.69 -12.52 -2.22
C HIS A 134 -11.48 -11.40 -2.90
N LEU A 135 -11.32 -10.15 -2.44
CA LEU A 135 -11.92 -8.96 -3.06
C LEU A 135 -11.48 -8.82 -4.52
N ARG A 136 -10.18 -8.98 -4.81
CA ARG A 136 -9.67 -9.00 -6.19
C ARG A 136 -10.38 -10.04 -7.07
N LYS A 137 -10.65 -11.23 -6.54
CA LYS A 137 -11.33 -12.30 -7.30
C LYS A 137 -12.78 -11.97 -7.63
N LYS A 138 -13.44 -11.16 -6.80
CA LYS A 138 -14.83 -10.74 -6.97
C LYS A 138 -15.01 -9.56 -7.92
N GLN A 139 -13.93 -8.87 -8.28
CA GLN A 139 -14.03 -7.74 -9.20
C GLN A 139 -14.22 -8.18 -10.65
N PRO A 140 -15.01 -7.43 -11.44
CA PRO A 140 -15.14 -7.66 -12.87
C PRO A 140 -13.77 -7.49 -13.55
N THR A 141 -13.54 -8.25 -14.62
CA THR A 141 -12.26 -8.27 -15.34
C THR A 141 -11.78 -6.87 -15.74
N SER A 142 -12.70 -6.00 -16.19
CA SER A 142 -12.43 -4.62 -16.61
C SER A 142 -11.99 -3.68 -15.49
N LYS A 143 -12.15 -4.05 -14.21
CA LYS A 143 -11.76 -3.25 -13.04
C LYS A 143 -10.94 -4.04 -12.04
N LYS A 144 -10.28 -5.11 -12.48
CA LYS A 144 -9.57 -6.02 -11.59
C LYS A 144 -8.23 -5.42 -11.17
N PHE A 145 -8.07 -5.05 -9.90
CA PHE A 145 -6.78 -4.57 -9.42
C PHE A 145 -5.73 -5.69 -9.33
N GLN A 146 -4.46 -5.31 -9.38
CA GLN A 146 -3.33 -6.20 -9.15
C GLN A 146 -2.92 -6.20 -7.67
N ILE A 147 -2.39 -7.32 -7.18
CA ILE A 147 -1.88 -7.41 -5.80
C ILE A 147 -0.37 -7.52 -5.85
N ILE A 148 0.31 -6.54 -5.27
CA ILE A 148 1.75 -6.55 -5.05
C ILE A 148 1.98 -7.14 -3.65
N LYS A 149 2.66 -8.27 -3.59
CA LYS A 149 2.98 -8.89 -2.30
C LYS A 149 4.32 -8.35 -1.83
N LEU A 150 4.31 -7.60 -0.73
CA LEU A 150 5.57 -7.14 -0.13
C LEU A 150 6.39 -8.31 0.44
N ASN A 151 5.74 -9.42 0.85
CA ASN A 151 6.40 -10.69 1.21
C ASN A 151 7.60 -10.57 2.19
N PHE A 152 7.57 -9.60 3.10
CA PHE A 152 8.53 -9.55 4.18
C PHE A 152 7.84 -9.35 5.52
N ASP A 153 8.57 -9.74 6.55
CA ASP A 153 8.20 -9.49 7.92
C ASP A 153 8.87 -8.20 8.37
N LEU A 154 8.07 -7.15 8.53
CA LEU A 154 8.54 -5.83 8.92
C LEU A 154 9.24 -5.86 10.29
N SER A 155 8.91 -6.83 11.14
CA SER A 155 9.57 -6.97 12.43
C SER A 155 11.08 -7.27 12.30
N LEU A 156 11.51 -7.98 11.26
CA LEU A 156 12.94 -8.24 11.02
C LEU A 156 13.68 -7.03 10.44
N HIS A 157 12.93 -6.06 9.94
CA HIS A 157 13.44 -4.91 9.21
C HIS A 157 12.88 -3.61 9.75
N VAL A 158 12.74 -3.50 11.07
CA VAL A 158 12.16 -2.33 11.75
C VAL A 158 13.23 -1.39 12.27
N SER A 159 12.92 -0.09 12.27
CA SER A 159 13.74 0.97 12.85
C SER A 159 13.67 0.95 14.39
N LYS A 160 14.42 1.85 15.05
CA LYS A 160 14.41 2.00 16.51
C LYS A 160 13.04 2.36 17.08
N ASP A 161 12.14 2.93 16.27
CA ASP A 161 10.77 3.25 16.70
C ASP A 161 9.82 2.04 16.77
N GLY A 162 10.25 0.87 16.26
CA GLY A 162 9.43 -0.35 16.25
C GLY A 162 8.20 -0.30 15.33
N LEU A 163 8.04 0.75 14.53
CA LEU A 163 6.89 0.99 13.68
C LEU A 163 7.24 1.06 12.20
N HIS A 164 8.32 1.74 11.85
CA HIS A 164 8.75 2.00 10.48
C HIS A 164 9.90 1.09 10.05
N PRO A 165 10.05 0.83 8.74
CA PRO A 165 11.15 0.02 8.25
C PRO A 165 12.51 0.69 8.49
N ASN A 166 13.54 -0.11 8.75
CA ASN A 166 14.93 0.32 8.68
C ASN A 166 15.43 0.33 7.21
N ALA A 167 16.70 0.67 7.00
CA ALA A 167 17.28 0.74 5.65
C ALA A 167 17.08 -0.54 4.81
N LYS A 168 17.24 -1.73 5.42
CA LYS A 168 17.00 -3.02 4.72
C LYS A 168 15.53 -3.22 4.37
N GLY A 169 14.61 -2.80 5.24
CA GLY A 169 13.17 -2.86 4.96
C GLY A 169 12.76 -1.91 3.84
N ILE A 170 13.32 -0.71 3.82
CA ILE A 170 13.14 0.27 2.74
C ILE A 170 13.68 -0.26 1.42
N GLU A 171 14.87 -0.84 1.42
CA GLU A 171 15.47 -1.47 0.25
C GLU A 171 14.59 -2.61 -0.29
N HIS A 172 14.08 -3.47 0.59
CA HIS A 172 13.16 -4.54 0.21
C HIS A 172 11.88 -4.01 -0.46
N ILE A 173 11.22 -3.02 0.15
CA ILE A 173 10.03 -2.37 -0.42
C ILE A 173 10.36 -1.75 -1.78
N SER A 174 11.50 -1.06 -1.88
CA SER A 174 11.96 -0.42 -3.12
C SER A 174 12.16 -1.45 -4.25
N ASN A 175 12.82 -2.57 -3.96
CA ASN A 175 13.06 -3.62 -4.94
C ASN A 175 11.76 -4.29 -5.42
N VAL A 176 10.81 -4.53 -4.51
CA VAL A 176 9.49 -5.09 -4.89
C VAL A 176 8.73 -4.13 -5.79
N LEU A 177 8.77 -2.82 -5.52
CA LEU A 177 8.10 -1.80 -6.31
C LEU A 177 8.79 -1.55 -7.66
N GLN A 178 10.13 -1.62 -7.72
CA GLN A 178 10.88 -1.60 -8.97
C GLN A 178 10.50 -2.79 -9.85
N ASN A 179 10.55 -4.01 -9.31
CA ASN A 179 10.16 -5.22 -10.06
C ASN A 179 8.73 -5.12 -10.60
N TYR A 180 7.80 -4.54 -9.83
CA TYR A 180 6.45 -4.28 -10.33
C TYR A 180 6.43 -3.26 -11.47
N ALA A 181 7.18 -2.16 -11.34
CA ALA A 181 7.29 -1.14 -12.38
C ALA A 181 7.83 -1.74 -13.69
N ASP A 182 8.81 -2.63 -13.62
CA ASP A 182 9.38 -3.30 -14.79
C ASP A 182 8.33 -4.16 -15.53
N THR A 183 7.37 -4.76 -14.82
CA THR A 183 6.27 -5.52 -15.47
C THR A 183 5.30 -4.65 -16.25
N LEU A 184 5.25 -3.34 -15.97
CA LEU A 184 4.38 -2.41 -16.68
C LEU A 184 4.94 -2.00 -18.05
N GLN A 185 6.22 -2.28 -18.33
CA GLN A 185 6.87 -1.96 -19.61
C GLN A 185 6.57 -2.98 -20.73
N ILE A 186 6.08 -4.17 -20.36
CA ILE A 186 5.88 -5.29 -21.28
C ILE A 186 4.47 -5.23 -21.93
N VAL A 187 3.63 -4.25 -21.54
CA VAL A 187 2.22 -4.12 -21.95
C VAL A 187 1.99 -2.79 -22.65
#